data_AF-A0A496LSW9-F1
#
_entry.id   AF-A0A496LSW9-F1
#
_cell.length_a   1.000
_cell.length_b   1.000
_cell.length_c   1.000
_cell.angle_alpha   90.00
_cell.angle_beta   90.00
_cell.angle_gamma   90.00
#
_symmetry.space_group_name_H-M   'P 1'
#
loop_
_entity.id
_entity.type
_entity.pdbx_description
1 polymer ?
#
loop_
_entity_poly.entity_id
_entity_poly.type
_entity_poly.pdbx_seq_one_letter_code
_entity_poly.pdbx_strand_id
1 'polypeptide(L)'
;FISSCDLVIGNDSGVTHIAWAQNRPSITLFGNRPAERNAFASPINLTLDAGKKIDAKKIDKSDFCVRDIAPQTIANAAKRLLDA
;
A
#
# COMPACT_ATOMS: atom_id res chain seq x y z
N PHE A 1 -5.34 -14.42 -12.20
CA PHE A 1 -5.76 -14.30 -10.79
C PHE A 1 -5.83 -12.84 -10.38
N ILE A 2 -4.72 -12.09 -10.32
CA ILE A 2 -4.77 -10.65 -9.96
C ILE A 2 -5.64 -9.84 -10.93
N SER A 3 -5.58 -10.16 -12.22
CA SER A 3 -6.40 -9.53 -13.27
C SER A 3 -7.93 -9.67 -13.07
N SER A 4 -8.38 -10.63 -12.26
CA SER A 4 -9.81 -10.85 -11.96
C SER A 4 -10.24 -10.25 -10.62
N CYS A 5 -9.35 -9.58 -9.89
CA CYS A 5 -9.67 -8.93 -8.62
C CYS A 5 -10.00 -7.46 -8.85
N ASP A 6 -11.12 -6.97 -8.32
CA ASP A 6 -11.54 -5.56 -8.42
C ASP A 6 -10.65 -4.60 -7.61
N LEU A 7 -10.08 -5.11 -6.52
CA LEU A 7 -9.14 -4.38 -5.67
C LEU A 7 -8.11 -5.36 -5.08
N VAL A 8 -6.85 -4.92 -5.01
CA VAL A 8 -5.78 -5.65 -4.34
C VAL A 8 -5.28 -4.85 -3.13
N ILE A 9 -5.31 -5.44 -1.95
CA ILE A 9 -4.77 -4.84 -0.73
C ILE A 9 -3.64 -5.71 -0.20
N GLY A 10 -2.46 -5.12 0.03
CA GLY A 10 -1.31 -5.87 0.51
C GLY A 10 -0.18 -4.97 1.00
N ASN A 11 0.89 -5.60 1.50
CA ASN A 11 2.13 -4.89 1.83
C ASN A 11 2.99 -4.68 0.57
N ASP A 12 4.08 -3.90 0.70
CA ASP A 12 5.12 -3.75 -0.33
C ASP A 12 5.71 -5.12 -0.73
N SER A 13 5.14 -5.74 -1.76
CA SER A 13 5.44 -7.09 -2.21
C SER A 13 5.16 -7.24 -3.71
N GLY A 14 5.70 -8.28 -4.33
CA GLY A 14 5.53 -8.49 -5.78
C GLY A 14 4.07 -8.51 -6.24
N VAL A 15 3.14 -9.00 -5.41
CA VAL A 15 1.72 -9.09 -5.76
C VAL A 15 1.08 -7.70 -5.92
N THR A 16 1.39 -6.74 -5.03
CA THR A 16 0.86 -5.37 -5.14
C THR A 16 1.48 -4.65 -6.34
N HIS A 17 2.78 -4.86 -6.61
CA HIS A 17 3.46 -4.32 -7.80
C HIS A 17 2.89 -4.90 -9.12
N ILE A 18 2.51 -6.18 -9.14
CA ILE A 18 1.86 -6.78 -10.31
C ILE A 18 0.49 -6.14 -10.54
N ALA A 19 -0.28 -5.84 -9.49
CA ALA A 19 -1.55 -5.11 -9.62
C ALA A 19 -1.35 -3.73 -10.25
N TRP A 20 -0.29 -2.99 -9.86
CA TRP A 20 0.08 -1.72 -10.50
C TRP A 20 0.42 -1.88 -11.97
N ALA A 21 1.26 -2.86 -12.32
CA ALA A 21 1.65 -3.12 -13.70
C ALA A 21 0.45 -3.51 -14.58
N GLN A 22 -0.59 -4.11 -13.98
CA GLN A 22 -1.84 -4.48 -14.66
C GLN A 22 -2.90 -3.36 -14.64
N ASN A 23 -2.56 -2.16 -14.13
CA ASN A 23 -3.48 -1.04 -13.97
C ASN A 23 -4.77 -1.42 -13.22
N ARG A 24 -4.63 -2.28 -12.20
CA ARG A 24 -5.74 -2.68 -11.31
C ARG A 24 -5.72 -1.83 -10.04
N PRO A 25 -6.89 -1.41 -9.53
CA PRO A 25 -6.96 -0.69 -8.26
C PRO A 25 -6.25 -1.43 -7.15
N SER A 26 -5.49 -0.70 -6.35
CA SER A 26 -4.69 -1.31 -5.29
C SER A 26 -4.42 -0.36 -4.13
N ILE A 27 -4.23 -0.96 -2.96
CA ILE A 27 -3.81 -0.28 -1.73
C ILE A 27 -2.58 -1.01 -1.20
N THR A 28 -1.45 -0.29 -1.15
CA THR A 28 -0.20 -0.82 -0.58
C THR A 28 0.03 -0.23 0.81
N LEU A 29 0.19 -1.11 1.79
CA LEU A 29 0.45 -0.77 3.19
C LEU A 29 1.95 -0.72 3.45
N PHE A 30 2.46 0.45 3.82
CA PHE A 30 3.86 0.71 4.11
C PHE A 30 4.09 0.86 5.61
N GLY A 31 4.91 -0.02 6.17
CA GLY A 31 5.41 0.08 7.54
C GLY A 31 6.81 0.72 7.57
N ASN A 32 7.79 -0.07 7.98
CA ASN A 32 9.21 0.32 8.03
C ASN A 32 9.89 0.46 6.65
N ARG A 33 9.11 0.54 5.57
CA ARG A 33 9.60 0.73 4.19
C ARG A 33 9.10 2.08 3.67
N PRO A 34 9.94 2.86 2.98
CA PRO A 34 9.55 4.17 2.50
C PRO A 34 8.63 4.05 1.27
N ALA A 35 7.38 4.50 1.42
CA ALA A 35 6.40 4.52 0.34
C ALA A 35 6.89 5.36 -0.86
N GLU A 36 7.43 6.55 -0.61
CA GLU A 36 7.89 7.48 -1.65
C GLU A 36 8.97 6.92 -2.58
N ARG A 37 9.77 5.93 -2.10
CA ARG A 37 10.81 5.29 -2.90
C ARG A 37 10.29 4.08 -3.68
N ASN A 38 9.41 3.32 -3.05
CA ASN A 38 9.01 2.01 -3.55
C ASN A 38 7.67 2.05 -4.29
N ALA A 39 6.95 3.17 -4.24
CA ALA A 39 5.64 3.31 -4.83
C ALA A 39 5.54 4.48 -5.80
N PHE A 40 4.63 4.35 -6.74
CA PHE A 40 4.16 5.45 -7.57
C PHE A 40 2.65 5.61 -7.37
N ALA A 41 2.26 6.64 -6.62
CA ALA A 41 0.86 6.90 -6.33
C ALA A 41 0.10 7.33 -7.59
N SER A 42 -1.08 6.74 -7.80
CA SER A 42 -2.00 7.11 -8.88
C SER A 42 -3.42 7.26 -8.31
N PRO A 43 -4.41 7.72 -9.10
CA PRO A 43 -5.80 7.79 -8.65
C PRO A 43 -6.36 6.44 -8.15
N ILE A 44 -5.85 5.32 -8.71
CA ILE A 44 -6.30 3.96 -8.40
C ILE A 44 -5.26 3.14 -7.60
N ASN A 45 -4.01 3.60 -7.51
CA ASN A 45 -2.92 2.94 -6.78
C ASN A 45 -2.56 3.78 -5.56
N LEU A 46 -3.12 3.42 -4.41
CA LEU A 46 -2.97 4.17 -3.18
C LEU A 46 -1.89 3.56 -2.29
N THR A 47 -1.24 4.42 -1.53
CA THR A 47 -0.29 4.05 -0.48
C THR A 47 -0.80 4.55 0.86
N LEU A 48 -0.78 3.69 1.87
CA LEU A 48 -1.07 4.05 3.26
C LEU A 48 0.15 3.71 4.10
N ASP A 49 0.61 4.65 4.91
CA ASP A 49 1.72 4.46 5.83
C ASP A 49 1.37 4.92 7.25
N ALA A 50 2.25 4.58 8.20
CA ALA A 50 2.07 4.89 9.62
C ALA A 50 2.44 6.35 10.00
N GLY A 51 2.72 7.23 9.03
CA GLY A 51 3.12 8.62 9.25
C GLY A 51 4.55 8.79 9.80
N LYS A 52 5.32 7.70 9.90
CA LYS A 52 6.69 7.71 10.44
C LYS A 52 7.70 8.00 9.34
N LYS A 53 8.66 8.88 9.62
CA LYS A 53 9.81 9.09 8.72
C LYS A 53 10.73 7.87 8.74
N ILE A 54 10.91 7.23 7.58
CA ILE A 54 11.75 6.04 7.41
C ILE A 54 13.04 6.40 6.68
N ASP A 55 14.19 5.99 7.23
CA ASP A 55 15.48 6.06 6.53
C ASP A 55 15.64 4.84 5.62
N ALA A 56 15.56 5.06 4.31
CA ALA A 56 15.70 4.03 3.29
C ALA A 56 17.07 3.32 3.30
N LYS A 57 18.12 3.97 3.85
CA LYS A 57 19.47 3.42 3.96
C LYS A 57 19.71 2.67 5.27
N LYS A 58 18.86 2.89 6.28
CA LYS A 58 18.98 2.31 7.62
C LYS A 58 17.62 1.82 8.12
N ILE A 59 17.11 0.76 7.50
CA ILE A 59 15.83 0.16 7.85
C ILE A 59 15.91 -0.56 9.19
N ASP A 60 15.05 -0.15 10.13
CA ASP A 60 14.84 -0.84 11.40
C ASP A 60 13.90 -2.04 11.19
N LYS A 61 14.44 -3.26 11.35
CA LYS A 61 13.67 -4.51 11.19
C LYS A 61 12.79 -4.83 12.40
N SER A 62 13.02 -4.18 13.54
CA SER A 62 12.19 -4.34 14.74
C SER A 62 11.01 -3.37 14.76
N ASP A 63 10.92 -2.49 13.76
CA ASP A 63 9.85 -1.52 13.64
C ASP A 63 8.59 -2.14 13.01
N PHE A 64 7.57 -2.36 13.85
CA PHE A 64 6.27 -2.88 13.48
C PHE A 64 5.20 -1.78 13.32
N CYS A 65 5.59 -0.55 12.99
CA CYS A 65 4.68 0.59 12.83
C CYS A 65 3.53 0.38 11.83
N VAL A 66 3.60 -0.61 10.93
CA VAL A 66 2.48 -0.99 10.05
C VAL A 66 1.18 -1.26 10.83
N ARG A 67 1.29 -1.71 12.08
CA ARG A 67 0.14 -1.94 12.98
C ARG A 67 -0.60 -0.66 13.39
N ASP A 68 0.06 0.49 13.23
CA ASP A 68 -0.48 1.79 13.60
C ASP A 68 -1.34 2.37 12.46
N ILE A 69 -1.34 1.73 11.28
CA ILE A 69 -2.28 2.04 10.19
C ILE A 69 -3.67 1.58 10.62
N ALA A 70 -4.57 2.53 10.87
CA ALA A 70 -5.91 2.23 11.34
C ALA A 70 -6.70 1.39 10.29
N PRO A 71 -7.31 0.26 10.69
CA PRO A 71 -8.12 -0.56 9.77
C PRO A 71 -9.26 0.23 9.10
N GLN A 72 -9.82 1.23 9.80
CA GLN A 72 -10.86 2.09 9.25
C GLN A 72 -10.36 2.92 8.06
N THR A 73 -9.10 3.39 8.10
CA THR A 73 -8.49 4.12 6.99
C THR A 73 -8.38 3.23 5.74
N ILE A 74 -7.97 1.97 5.93
CA ILE A 74 -7.88 0.97 4.87
C ILE A 74 -9.28 0.70 4.27
N ALA A 75 -10.27 0.47 5.13
CA ALA A 75 -11.65 0.22 4.71
C ALA A 75 -12.26 1.39 3.93
N ASN A 76 -12.02 2.63 4.37
CA ASN A 76 -12.51 3.83 3.69
C ASN A 76 -11.85 4.00 2.31
N ALA A 77 -10.54 3.77 2.21
CA ALA A 77 -9.83 3.79 0.93
C ALA A 77 -10.34 2.70 -0.02
N ALA A 78 -10.60 1.50 0.50
CA ALA A 78 -11.14 0.39 -0.28
C ALA A 78 -12.53 0.70 -0.86
N LYS A 79 -13.44 1.23 -0.03
CA LYS A 79 -14.76 1.68 -0.51
C LYS A 79 -14.63 2.72 -1.62
N ARG A 80 -13.78 3.74 -1.42
CA ARG A 80 -13.54 4.77 -2.44
C ARG A 80 -13.08 4.20 -3.78
N LEU A 81 -12.28 3.14 -3.78
CA LEU A 81 -11.78 2.51 -5.01
C LEU A 81 -12.79 1.55 -5.66
N LEU A 82 -13.68 0.94 -4.87
CA LEU A 82 -14.69 0.00 -5.36
C LEU A 82 -15.98 0.69 -5.82
N ASP A 83 -16.29 1.86 -5.29
CA ASP A 83 -17.46 2.68 -5.66
C ASP A 83 -17.18 3.61 -6.87
N ALA A 84 -15.98 3.54 -7.45
CA ALA A 84 -15.48 4.42 -8.52
C ALA A 84 -15.71 3.88 -9.95
#